data_AF-M1BMQ6-F1
#
_entry.id   AF-M1BMQ6-F1
#
_cell.length_a   1.000
_cell.length_b   1.000
_cell.length_c   1.000
_cell.angle_alpha   90.00
_cell.angle_beta   90.00
_cell.angle_gamma   90.00
#
_symmetry.space_group_name_H-M   'P 1'
#
loop_
_entity.id
_entity.type
_entity.pdbx_description
1 polymer ?
#
loop_
_entity_poly.entity_id
_entity_poly.type
_entity_poly.pdbx_seq_one_letter_code
_entity_poly.pdbx_strand_id
1 'polypeptide(L)'
;MSPSVAKGLLNLRELDIGNCQSMEEVITEGEGVMTLFPLLEKLNLTELPKLGHFFLTENALKFPFLKKVEIYDCPKMKTFVQHGISVSLESDDEVNVMFNSKVFCPNLEKLHISMAQSIMARGLLNLRSLEIKDCHSMEKVIREEEQQGEGIMTLFPLLEELKLQTLPKLGHFFLTENALKFSNMEYL
;
A
#
# COMPACT_ATOMS: atom_id res chain seq x y z
N MET A 1 6.49 5.19 17.11
CA MET A 1 6.88 6.62 17.19
C MET A 1 5.68 7.40 17.71
N SER A 2 5.85 8.39 18.59
CA SER A 2 4.70 9.23 19.00
C SER A 2 4.34 10.25 17.91
N PRO A 3 3.09 10.72 17.83
CA PRO A 3 2.68 11.75 16.87
C PRO A 3 3.49 13.04 17.02
N SER A 4 3.91 13.40 18.24
CA SER A 4 4.73 14.58 18.50
C SER A 4 6.09 14.49 17.82
N VAL A 5 6.73 13.32 17.83
CA VAL A 5 7.99 13.08 17.12
C VAL A 5 7.76 13.16 15.62
N ALA A 6 6.71 12.50 15.10
CA ALA A 6 6.38 12.56 13.67
C ALA A 6 6.09 14.00 13.20
N LYS A 7 5.39 14.80 14.01
CA LYS A 7 5.12 16.24 13.73
C LYS A 7 6.38 17.11 13.76
N GLY A 8 7.41 16.73 14.52
CA GLY A 8 8.69 17.44 14.55
C GLY A 8 9.55 17.17 13.31
N LEU A 9 9.27 16.10 12.56
CA LEU A 9 10.05 15.64 11.42
C LEU A 9 9.55 16.22 10.08
N LEU A 10 9.36 17.55 10.04
CA LEU A 10 8.78 18.25 8.88
C LEU A 10 9.65 18.21 7.62
N ASN A 11 10.97 18.04 7.78
CA ASN A 11 11.94 17.99 6.69
C ASN A 11 12.37 16.56 6.33
N LEU A 12 11.74 15.55 6.93
CA LEU A 12 12.09 14.15 6.66
C LEU A 12 11.68 13.77 5.24
N ARG A 13 12.67 13.34 4.44
CA ARG A 13 12.48 12.90 3.05
C ARG A 13 12.53 11.39 2.89
N GLU A 14 13.27 10.71 3.76
CA GLU A 14 13.40 9.25 3.74
C GLU A 14 13.13 8.72 5.15
N LEU A 15 12.25 7.72 5.24
CA LEU A 15 11.95 7.00 6.48
C LEU A 15 12.23 5.52 6.25
N ASP A 16 13.28 5.03 6.90
CA ASP A 16 13.64 3.61 6.90
C ASP A 16 13.39 3.03 8.30
N ILE A 17 12.58 1.98 8.39
CA ILE A 17 12.30 1.25 9.63
C ILE A 17 12.59 -0.22 9.40
N GLY A 18 13.61 -0.72 10.09
CA GLY A 18 14.12 -2.08 9.94
C GLY A 18 14.17 -2.84 11.26
N ASN A 19 14.03 -4.16 11.22
CA ASN A 19 14.40 -5.08 12.31
C ASN A 19 13.68 -4.84 13.66
N CYS A 20 12.48 -4.28 13.65
CA CYS A 20 11.72 -3.98 14.86
C CYS A 20 10.72 -5.10 15.20
N GLN A 21 11.19 -6.10 15.94
CA GLN A 21 10.47 -7.35 16.26
C GLN A 21 9.20 -7.18 17.12
N SER A 22 9.06 -6.03 17.79
CA SER A 22 7.93 -5.73 18.68
C SER A 22 7.01 -4.63 18.14
N MET A 23 7.30 -4.06 16.98
CA MET A 23 6.54 -2.93 16.44
C MET A 23 5.22 -3.43 15.84
N GLU A 24 4.11 -2.97 16.41
CA GLU A 24 2.76 -3.28 15.91
C GLU A 24 2.22 -2.17 15.01
N GLU A 25 2.65 -0.93 15.26
CA GLU A 25 2.33 0.26 14.47
C GLU A 25 3.50 1.26 14.46
N VAL A 26 3.67 1.99 13.35
CA VAL A 26 4.76 2.97 13.23
C VAL A 26 4.45 4.24 14.02
N ILE A 27 3.21 4.72 13.97
CA ILE A 27 2.76 5.87 14.76
C ILE A 27 1.51 5.51 15.54
N THR A 28 1.60 5.65 16.86
CA THR A 28 0.52 5.42 17.82
C THR A 28 -0.43 6.62 17.78
N GLU A 29 -1.73 6.41 17.58
CA GLU A 29 -2.88 7.32 17.75
C GLU A 29 -2.57 8.85 17.83
N GLY A 30 -3.11 9.65 16.90
CA GLY A 30 -3.04 11.11 17.00
C GLY A 30 -4.33 11.82 16.65
N GLU A 31 -4.62 12.89 17.39
CA GLU A 31 -5.78 13.75 17.18
C GLU A 31 -5.62 14.63 15.93
N GLY A 32 -6.69 14.71 15.13
CA GLY A 32 -6.87 15.65 14.02
C GLY A 32 -6.37 15.20 12.64
N VAL A 33 -6.77 15.93 11.59
CA VAL A 33 -6.32 15.71 10.21
C VAL A 33 -4.83 16.05 10.12
N MET A 34 -3.96 15.04 10.04
CA MET A 34 -2.52 15.21 10.12
C MET A 34 -1.84 15.02 8.76
N THR A 35 -1.14 16.07 8.28
CA THR A 35 -0.08 15.87 7.28
C THR A 35 1.19 15.50 8.04
N LEU A 36 1.47 14.20 8.18
CA LEU A 36 2.71 13.71 8.77
C LEU A 36 3.72 13.46 7.66
N PHE A 37 4.97 13.83 7.93
CA PHE A 37 6.06 13.76 6.96
C PHE A 37 5.70 14.45 5.64
N PRO A 38 5.41 15.77 5.67
CA PRO A 38 4.89 16.51 4.51
C PRO A 38 5.85 16.52 3.32
N LEU A 39 7.13 16.18 3.52
CA LEU A 39 8.17 16.11 2.50
C LEU A 39 8.71 14.69 2.26
N LEU A 40 8.04 13.65 2.78
CA LEU A 40 8.48 12.27 2.61
C LEU A 40 8.46 11.89 1.13
N GLU A 41 9.59 11.42 0.63
CA GLU A 41 9.80 10.95 -0.75
C GLU A 41 9.96 9.43 -0.82
N LYS A 42 10.55 8.82 0.22
CA LYS A 42 10.79 7.39 0.29
C LYS A 42 10.39 6.82 1.65
N LEU A 43 9.68 5.69 1.62
CA LEU A 43 9.37 4.88 2.79
C LEU A 43 9.87 3.45 2.59
N ASN A 44 10.64 2.94 3.55
CA ASN A 44 11.09 1.57 3.59
C ASN A 44 10.72 0.91 4.92
N LEU A 45 10.05 -0.23 4.84
CA LEU A 45 9.67 -1.08 5.97
C LEU A 45 10.29 -2.46 5.78
N THR A 46 11.15 -2.89 6.67
CA THR A 46 11.95 -4.12 6.52
C THR A 46 11.93 -4.94 7.80
N GLU A 47 11.60 -6.24 7.71
CA GLU A 47 11.68 -7.18 8.84
C GLU A 47 10.88 -6.72 10.06
N LEU A 48 9.57 -6.50 9.87
CA LEU A 48 8.62 -6.02 10.87
C LEU A 48 7.51 -7.06 11.11
N PRO A 49 7.80 -8.19 11.79
CA PRO A 49 6.91 -9.35 11.85
C PRO A 49 5.63 -9.14 12.66
N LYS A 50 5.55 -8.06 13.44
CA LYS A 50 4.35 -7.71 14.22
C LYS A 50 3.57 -6.52 13.66
N LEU A 51 4.10 -5.83 12.63
CA LEU A 51 3.48 -4.62 12.12
C LEU A 51 2.15 -4.96 11.45
N GLY A 52 1.04 -4.43 11.97
CA GLY A 52 -0.30 -4.60 11.40
C GLY A 52 -0.63 -3.50 10.38
N HIS A 53 -0.25 -2.27 10.71
CA HIS A 53 -0.54 -1.06 9.95
C HIS A 53 0.53 0.01 10.16
N PHE A 54 0.67 0.94 9.20
CA PHE A 54 1.60 2.06 9.34
C PHE A 54 1.04 3.13 10.29
N PHE A 55 -0.25 3.42 10.19
CA PHE A 55 -0.90 4.49 10.94
C PHE A 55 -2.29 4.11 11.46
N LEU A 56 -2.61 4.50 12.70
CA LEU A 56 -3.95 4.40 13.26
C LEU A 56 -4.63 5.78 13.27
N THR A 57 -5.67 5.97 12.45
CA THR A 57 -6.41 7.25 12.40
C THR A 57 -7.78 7.14 11.77
N GLU A 58 -8.66 8.06 12.14
CA GLU A 58 -9.95 8.26 11.47
C GLU A 58 -9.86 9.20 10.25
N ASN A 59 -8.72 9.89 10.09
CA ASN A 59 -8.55 10.95 9.09
C ASN A 59 -7.90 10.45 7.80
N ALA A 60 -8.19 11.13 6.70
CA ALA A 60 -7.43 10.93 5.48
C ALA A 60 -5.97 11.39 5.67
N LEU A 61 -5.02 10.59 5.18
CA LEU A 61 -3.60 10.92 5.16
C LEU A 61 -3.18 11.35 3.77
N LYS A 62 -2.29 12.35 3.71
CA LYS A 62 -1.73 12.85 2.47
C LYS A 62 -0.21 12.80 2.51
N PHE A 63 0.36 12.12 1.53
CA PHE A 63 1.80 12.04 1.29
C PHE A 63 2.11 12.64 -0.09
N PRO A 64 2.17 13.99 -0.18
CA PRO A 64 2.18 14.66 -1.47
C PRO A 64 3.46 14.45 -2.26
N PHE A 65 4.58 14.09 -1.64
CA PHE A 65 5.86 13.89 -2.33
C PHE A 65 6.35 12.45 -2.32
N LEU A 66 5.58 11.50 -1.78
CA LEU A 66 6.01 10.12 -1.65
C LEU A 66 6.07 9.49 -3.05
N LYS A 67 7.28 9.15 -3.47
CA LYS A 67 7.60 8.57 -4.79
C LYS A 67 7.85 7.08 -4.74
N LYS A 68 8.36 6.58 -3.61
CA LYS A 68 8.77 5.19 -3.48
C LYS A 68 8.34 4.59 -2.15
N VAL A 69 7.73 3.41 -2.21
CA VAL A 69 7.41 2.56 -1.06
C VAL A 69 8.02 1.19 -1.26
N GLU A 70 8.78 0.74 -0.26
CA GLU A 70 9.37 -0.60 -0.20
C GLU A 70 8.92 -1.29 1.09
N ILE A 71 8.38 -2.50 0.95
CA ILE A 71 7.97 -3.33 2.07
C ILE A 71 8.57 -4.71 1.88
N TYR A 72 9.37 -5.12 2.86
CA TYR A 72 10.07 -6.40 2.86
C TYR A 72 9.84 -7.11 4.20
N ASP A 73 9.40 -8.36 4.14
CA ASP A 73 9.20 -9.23 5.31
C ASP A 73 8.38 -8.56 6.43
N CYS A 74 7.16 -8.16 6.06
CA CYS A 74 6.14 -7.60 6.95
C CYS A 74 4.89 -8.49 6.94
N PRO A 75 4.96 -9.74 7.42
CA PRO A 75 3.95 -10.78 7.20
C PRO A 75 2.61 -10.55 7.92
N LYS A 76 2.51 -9.57 8.83
CA LYS A 76 1.25 -9.22 9.49
C LYS A 76 0.63 -7.92 8.97
N MET A 77 1.31 -7.22 8.06
CA MET A 77 0.83 -5.94 7.58
C MET A 77 -0.32 -6.17 6.61
N LYS A 78 -1.50 -5.63 6.93
CA LYS A 78 -2.73 -5.82 6.14
C LYS A 78 -3.19 -4.54 5.46
N THR A 79 -2.94 -3.41 6.10
CA THR A 79 -3.35 -2.09 5.61
C THR A 79 -2.24 -1.08 5.85
N PHE A 80 -2.19 -0.02 5.05
CA PHE A 80 -1.33 1.12 5.37
C PHE A 80 -1.93 1.93 6.52
N VAL A 81 -3.25 2.11 6.55
CA VAL A 81 -3.97 2.86 7.59
C VAL A 81 -5.08 2.01 8.20
N GLN A 82 -5.05 1.87 9.52
CA GLN A 82 -6.16 1.32 10.31
C GLN A 82 -7.00 2.47 10.89
N HIS A 83 -8.32 2.32 10.92
CA HIS A 83 -9.21 3.31 11.51
C HIS A 83 -9.59 2.94 12.95
N GLY A 84 -9.75 3.96 13.81
CA GLY A 84 -10.14 3.78 15.21
C GLY A 84 -11.55 3.18 15.35
N ILE A 85 -11.61 1.92 15.77
CA ILE A 85 -12.69 1.10 16.34
C ILE A 85 -14.17 1.49 16.06
N SER A 86 -14.87 0.61 15.34
CA SER A 86 -16.01 -0.08 15.96
C SER A 86 -15.89 -1.60 15.74
N VAL A 87 -15.99 -2.34 16.84
CA VAL A 87 -16.29 -3.77 16.81
C VAL A 87 -17.77 -3.87 16.42
N SER A 88 -18.08 -4.09 15.15
CA SER A 88 -19.23 -4.88 14.69
C SER A 88 -19.46 -4.77 13.17
N LEU A 89 -19.36 -5.91 12.48
CA LEU A 89 -20.22 -6.28 11.35
C LEU A 89 -20.22 -5.36 10.12
N GLU A 90 -19.05 -5.00 9.61
CA GLU A 90 -18.95 -4.63 8.20
C GLU A 90 -18.34 -5.83 7.48
N SER A 91 -19.05 -6.30 6.46
CA SER A 91 -18.87 -7.57 5.76
C SER A 91 -17.41 -7.96 5.54
N ASP A 92 -17.14 -9.27 5.56
CA ASP A 92 -15.84 -9.90 5.20
C ASP A 92 -15.26 -9.39 3.85
N ASP A 93 -16.06 -8.65 3.09
CA ASP A 93 -15.78 -8.11 1.79
C ASP A 93 -15.23 -6.67 1.75
N GLU A 94 -14.85 -5.97 2.83
CA GLU A 94 -14.22 -4.61 2.70
C GLU A 94 -12.81 -4.43 3.30
N VAL A 95 -12.21 -5.45 3.92
CA VAL A 95 -11.26 -5.21 5.04
C VAL A 95 -9.74 -5.23 4.75
N ASN A 96 -9.25 -5.41 3.51
CA ASN A 96 -7.80 -5.60 3.25
C ASN A 96 -7.26 -4.77 2.06
N VAL A 97 -7.48 -3.45 2.05
CA VAL A 97 -6.89 -2.56 1.04
C VAL A 97 -5.81 -1.69 1.67
N MET A 98 -4.56 -1.90 1.22
CA MET A 98 -3.39 -1.18 1.72
C MET A 98 -3.40 0.30 1.32
N PHE A 99 -3.73 0.61 0.07
CA PHE A 99 -3.94 1.99 -0.40
C PHE A 99 -5.40 2.17 -0.81
N ASN A 100 -6.20 2.74 0.09
CA ASN A 100 -7.62 3.05 -0.13
C ASN A 100 -7.81 4.55 -0.41
N SER A 101 -9.06 4.97 -0.65
CA SER A 101 -9.41 6.37 -0.95
C SER A 101 -9.01 7.39 0.13
N LYS A 102 -8.64 6.93 1.34
CA LYS A 102 -8.22 7.77 2.46
C LYS A 102 -6.70 7.92 2.58
N VAL A 103 -5.92 7.24 1.74
CA VAL A 103 -4.46 7.43 1.63
C VAL A 103 -4.15 8.06 0.28
N PHE A 104 -3.88 9.37 0.29
CA PHE A 104 -3.60 10.12 -0.92
C PHE A 104 -2.10 10.30 -1.14
N CYS A 105 -1.53 9.51 -2.06
CA CYS A 105 -0.14 9.54 -2.47
C CYS A 105 -0.04 9.82 -3.97
N PRO A 106 -0.33 11.06 -4.42
CA PRO A 106 -0.52 11.38 -5.82
C PRO A 106 0.75 11.21 -6.66
N ASN A 107 1.94 11.20 -6.06
CA ASN A 107 3.21 11.10 -6.78
C ASN A 107 3.91 9.75 -6.57
N LEU A 108 3.18 8.72 -6.11
CA LEU A 108 3.77 7.39 -5.92
C LEU A 108 4.07 6.74 -7.27
N GLU A 109 5.36 6.62 -7.58
CA GLU A 109 5.86 6.09 -8.86
C GLU A 109 6.29 4.63 -8.76
N LYS A 110 6.78 4.19 -7.60
CA LYS A 110 7.34 2.85 -7.38
C LYS A 110 6.81 2.21 -6.12
N LEU A 111 6.29 0.99 -6.26
CA LEU A 111 5.82 0.17 -5.15
C LEU A 111 6.48 -1.21 -5.25
N HIS A 112 7.29 -1.55 -4.24
CA HIS A 112 7.89 -2.87 -4.09
C HIS A 112 7.35 -3.53 -2.83
N ILE A 113 6.88 -4.76 -2.96
CA ILE A 113 6.34 -5.57 -1.88
C ILE A 113 6.97 -6.96 -1.95
N SER A 114 7.55 -7.43 -0.85
CA SER A 114 8.14 -8.76 -0.76
C SER A 114 7.86 -9.41 0.58
N MET A 115 7.50 -10.69 0.58
CA MET A 115 7.27 -11.48 1.81
C MET A 115 6.24 -10.84 2.77
N ALA A 116 5.27 -10.10 2.22
CA ALA A 116 4.19 -9.47 2.97
C ALA A 116 2.87 -10.24 2.81
N GLN A 117 1.93 -10.04 3.75
CA GLN A 117 0.57 -10.56 3.61
C GLN A 117 -0.20 -9.76 2.54
N SER A 118 -1.24 -10.39 1.96
CA SER A 118 -2.11 -9.86 0.91
C SER A 118 -2.31 -8.34 0.97
N ILE A 119 -1.84 -7.64 -0.05
CA ILE A 119 -1.93 -6.19 -0.21
C ILE A 119 -2.76 -5.89 -1.45
N MET A 120 -3.87 -5.16 -1.27
CA MET A 120 -4.58 -4.54 -2.39
C MET A 120 -4.17 -3.07 -2.50
N ALA A 121 -3.78 -2.64 -3.69
CA ALA A 121 -3.50 -1.23 -3.99
C ALA A 121 -4.57 -0.69 -4.94
N ARG A 122 -5.16 0.47 -4.63
CA ARG A 122 -6.10 1.18 -5.51
C ARG A 122 -5.66 2.64 -5.68
N GLY A 123 -6.08 3.25 -6.79
CA GLY A 123 -5.97 4.71 -6.98
C GLY A 123 -4.55 5.26 -7.13
N LEU A 124 -3.55 4.42 -7.39
CA LEU A 124 -2.17 4.85 -7.61
C LEU A 124 -1.95 5.25 -9.08
N LEU A 125 -2.62 6.33 -9.50
CA LEU A 125 -2.69 6.72 -10.91
C LEU A 125 -1.33 7.06 -11.54
N ASN A 126 -0.34 7.42 -10.73
CA ASN A 126 1.02 7.75 -11.18
C ASN A 126 2.04 6.61 -11.01
N LEU A 127 1.58 5.40 -10.66
CA LEU A 127 2.44 4.25 -10.48
C LEU A 127 3.03 3.81 -11.82
N ARG A 128 4.37 3.77 -11.90
CA ARG A 128 5.14 3.34 -13.08
C ARG A 128 5.76 1.96 -12.89
N SER A 129 6.13 1.59 -11.68
CA SER A 129 6.74 0.30 -11.37
C SER A 129 6.06 -0.37 -10.18
N LEU A 130 5.56 -1.57 -10.40
CA LEU A 130 4.96 -2.43 -9.38
C LEU A 130 5.70 -3.77 -9.32
N GLU A 131 6.32 -4.06 -8.20
CA GLU A 131 7.02 -5.31 -7.95
C GLU A 131 6.43 -6.02 -6.73
N ILE A 132 6.02 -7.28 -6.89
CA ILE A 132 5.46 -8.11 -5.83
C ILE A 132 6.16 -9.48 -5.86
N LYS A 133 6.78 -9.86 -4.74
CA LYS A 133 7.57 -11.09 -4.62
C LYS A 133 7.20 -11.89 -3.37
N ASP A 134 7.19 -13.21 -3.49
CA ASP A 134 7.11 -14.14 -2.34
C ASP A 134 5.90 -13.88 -1.41
N CYS A 135 4.80 -13.34 -1.95
CA CYS A 135 3.56 -13.08 -1.23
C CYS A 135 2.62 -14.29 -1.31
N HIS A 136 2.89 -15.30 -0.48
CA HIS A 136 2.20 -16.61 -0.53
C HIS A 136 0.70 -16.61 -0.19
N SER A 137 0.21 -15.55 0.44
CA SER A 137 -1.20 -15.42 0.83
C SER A 137 -1.98 -14.49 -0.10
N MET A 138 -1.34 -13.90 -1.11
CA MET A 138 -1.98 -12.92 -1.98
C MET A 138 -2.83 -13.61 -3.05
N GLU A 139 -4.13 -13.33 -3.05
CA GLU A 139 -5.10 -13.90 -4.00
C GLU A 139 -5.45 -12.95 -5.15
N LYS A 140 -5.40 -11.65 -4.87
CA LYS A 140 -5.70 -10.56 -5.81
C LYS A 140 -4.77 -9.38 -5.51
N VAL A 141 -4.23 -8.76 -6.56
CA VAL A 141 -3.45 -7.51 -6.42
C VAL A 141 -4.38 -6.28 -6.45
N ILE A 142 -5.50 -6.38 -7.16
CA ILE A 142 -6.46 -5.30 -7.39
C ILE A 142 -7.89 -5.81 -7.19
N ARG A 143 -8.78 -4.94 -6.68
CA ARG A 143 -10.22 -5.20 -6.62
C ARG A 143 -10.97 -4.35 -7.64
N GLU A 144 -11.91 -4.97 -8.34
CA GLU A 144 -12.89 -4.30 -9.21
C GLU A 144 -13.84 -3.44 -8.37
N GLU A 145 -14.28 -2.33 -8.94
CA GLU A 145 -15.46 -1.61 -8.46
C GLU A 145 -16.61 -1.86 -9.43
N GLU A 146 -17.76 -2.26 -8.89
CA GLU A 146 -19.03 -2.11 -9.59
C GLU A 146 -19.42 -0.63 -9.54
N GLN A 147 -18.87 0.19 -10.43
CA GLN A 147 -19.48 1.49 -10.69
C GLN A 147 -20.55 1.32 -11.78
N GLN A 148 -21.74 1.82 -11.45
CA GLN A 148 -22.91 1.86 -12.32
C GLN A 148 -22.67 2.89 -13.44
N GLY A 149 -21.84 2.53 -14.42
CA GLY A 149 -21.51 3.38 -15.57
C GLY A 149 -20.53 2.69 -16.53
N GLU A 150 -20.84 2.72 -17.83
CA GLU A 150 -20.11 2.09 -18.95
C GLU A 150 -18.71 2.68 -19.22
N GLY A 151 -17.93 3.01 -18.19
CA GLY A 151 -16.57 3.55 -18.31
C GLY A 151 -15.52 2.54 -17.86
N ILE A 152 -14.70 2.04 -18.78
CA ILE A 152 -13.52 1.23 -18.46
C ILE A 152 -12.49 2.12 -17.74
N MET A 153 -12.44 2.09 -16.41
CA MET A 153 -11.39 2.75 -15.62
C MET A 153 -10.12 1.88 -15.62
N THR A 154 -9.02 2.43 -16.14
CA THR A 154 -7.69 1.83 -15.98
C THR A 154 -7.16 2.18 -14.58
N LEU A 155 -6.80 1.17 -13.78
CA LEU A 155 -6.46 1.36 -12.37
C LEU A 155 -5.02 1.88 -12.16
N PHE A 156 -4.14 1.62 -13.14
CA PHE A 156 -2.75 2.12 -13.19
C PHE A 156 -2.41 2.58 -14.63
N PRO A 157 -2.91 3.74 -15.07
CA PRO A 157 -2.77 4.18 -16.47
C PRO A 157 -1.33 4.44 -16.91
N LEU A 158 -0.40 4.65 -15.98
CA LEU A 158 1.01 4.95 -16.25
C LEU A 158 1.97 3.79 -15.94
N LEU A 159 1.45 2.57 -15.70
CA LEU A 159 2.30 1.44 -15.33
C LEU A 159 3.20 1.00 -16.50
N GLU A 160 4.51 1.08 -16.31
CA GLU A 160 5.54 0.73 -17.30
C GLU A 160 6.18 -0.63 -16.97
N GLU A 161 6.30 -0.95 -15.69
CA GLU A 161 6.96 -2.14 -15.19
C GLU A 161 6.06 -2.87 -14.18
N LEU A 162 5.82 -4.15 -14.44
CA LEU A 162 5.11 -5.05 -13.54
C LEU A 162 5.98 -6.28 -13.32
N LYS A 163 6.31 -6.61 -12.07
CA LYS A 163 7.08 -7.81 -11.72
C LYS A 163 6.33 -8.58 -10.66
N LEU A 164 5.96 -9.83 -10.98
CA LEU A 164 5.24 -10.72 -10.08
C LEU A 164 6.03 -12.03 -9.96
N GLN A 165 6.51 -12.35 -8.77
CA GLN A 165 7.34 -13.53 -8.52
C GLN A 165 6.82 -14.31 -7.31
N THR A 166 6.76 -15.64 -7.42
CA THR A 166 6.39 -16.53 -6.30
C THR A 166 5.05 -16.15 -5.63
N LEU A 167 3.95 -16.09 -6.40
CA LEU A 167 2.61 -15.77 -5.92
C LEU A 167 1.65 -16.96 -6.08
N PRO A 168 1.80 -18.03 -5.27
CA PRO A 168 1.13 -19.32 -5.49
C PRO A 168 -0.41 -19.28 -5.44
N LYS A 169 -0.99 -18.27 -4.76
CA LYS A 169 -2.44 -18.11 -4.63
C LYS A 169 -3.04 -17.05 -5.56
N LEU A 170 -2.21 -16.36 -6.35
CA LEU A 170 -2.70 -15.27 -7.19
C LEU A 170 -3.57 -15.85 -8.32
N GLY A 171 -4.89 -15.70 -8.19
CA GLY A 171 -5.84 -16.21 -9.17
C GLY A 171 -6.08 -15.24 -10.32
N HIS A 172 -6.12 -13.94 -10.03
CA HIS A 172 -6.40 -12.91 -11.04
C HIS A 172 -5.60 -11.63 -10.80
N PHE A 173 -5.01 -11.11 -11.87
CA PHE A 173 -4.46 -9.77 -11.96
C PHE A 173 -5.31 -9.00 -12.98
N PHE A 174 -6.42 -8.41 -12.57
CA PHE A 174 -7.32 -7.74 -13.50
C PHE A 174 -6.74 -6.41 -13.97
N LEU A 175 -6.46 -6.32 -15.26
CA LEU A 175 -6.60 -5.09 -16.05
C LEU A 175 -7.79 -5.38 -16.97
N THR A 176 -8.80 -4.53 -16.95
CA THR A 176 -10.05 -4.65 -17.73
C THR A 176 -9.82 -4.98 -19.21
N GLU A 177 -10.87 -5.44 -19.92
CA GLU A 177 -10.95 -6.10 -21.25
C GLU A 177 -9.96 -5.73 -22.38
N ASN A 178 -9.18 -4.67 -22.27
CA ASN A 178 -7.91 -4.54 -22.99
C ASN A 178 -6.81 -5.24 -22.20
N ALA A 179 -6.81 -6.58 -22.28
CA ALA A 179 -5.66 -7.38 -21.90
C ALA A 179 -4.41 -6.72 -22.50
N LEU A 180 -3.53 -6.19 -21.64
CA LEU A 180 -2.18 -5.88 -22.07
C LEU A 180 -1.66 -7.15 -22.74
N LYS A 181 -1.44 -7.10 -24.06
CA LYS A 181 -0.63 -8.10 -24.71
C LYS A 181 0.73 -8.01 -24.03
N PHE A 182 0.98 -8.94 -23.11
CA PHE A 182 2.28 -9.16 -22.50
C PHE A 182 3.22 -9.72 -23.57
N SER A 183 3.54 -8.92 -24.58
CA SER A 183 4.43 -9.33 -25.67
C SER A 183 5.91 -9.15 -25.32
N ASN A 184 6.26 -8.57 -24.17
CA ASN A 184 7.66 -8.31 -23.77
C ASN A 184 7.93 -8.56 -22.28
N MET A 185 7.52 -9.69 -21.71
CA MET A 185 7.94 -10.07 -20.35
C MET A 185 8.93 -11.22 -20.42
N GLU A 186 10.22 -10.92 -20.20
CA GLU A 186 11.19 -11.93 -19.81
C GLU A 186 10.81 -12.41 -18.40
N TYR A 187 10.42 -13.69 -18.32
CA TYR A 187 10.35 -14.41 -17.07
C TYR A 187 11.79 -14.73 -16.65
N LEU A 188 12.34 -13.94 -15.73
CA LEU A 188 13.60 -14.25 -15.03
C LEU A 188 13.30 -14.57 -13.56
#